data_AF-A0AAU7GFT1-F1
#
_entry.id   AF-A0AAU7GFT1-F1
#
_cell.length_a   1.000
_cell.length_b   1.000
_cell.length_c   1.000
_cell.angle_alpha   90.00
_cell.angle_beta   90.00
_cell.angle_gamma   90.00
#
_symmetry.space_group_name_H-M   'P 1'
#
loop_
_entity.id
_entity.type
_entity.pdbx_description
1 polymer ?
#
loop_
_entity_poly.entity_id
_entity_poly.type
_entity_poly.pdbx_seq_one_letter_code
_entity_poly.pdbx_strand_id
1 'polypeptide(L)'
;MTRAARPLSAAAVVALAVLLAGCTTTQTKPLEDYAGEPKGVEAPPSSAGGASWAAWLQDGDQFGIVLYGSSTCPPKVQSIHVGQSNQIEATLAPAPGGVCTKDYSPHTTVFATPKGVTTTSDVTIILPSGDLTLPGLPG
;
A
#
# COMPACT_ATOMS: atom_id res chain seq x y z
N MET A 1 19.34 -52.48 55.02
CA MET A 1 19.80 -51.23 55.67
C MET A 1 21.28 -51.13 55.30
N THR A 2 21.82 -50.21 54.50
CA THR A 2 21.53 -48.79 54.21
C THR A 2 22.02 -48.47 52.79
N ARG A 3 21.37 -47.50 52.14
CA ARG A 3 21.50 -47.12 50.72
C ARG A 3 22.86 -46.53 50.36
N ALA A 4 23.40 -46.93 49.20
CA ALA A 4 24.54 -46.28 48.55
C ALA A 4 24.13 -44.92 47.92
N ALA A 5 25.00 -43.93 48.05
CA ALA A 5 24.79 -42.54 47.63
C ALA A 5 25.08 -42.32 46.13
N ARG A 6 24.37 -41.33 45.57
CA ARG A 6 24.41 -40.82 44.18
C ARG A 6 25.73 -40.12 43.82
N PRO A 7 25.98 -39.90 42.52
CA PRO A 7 25.87 -38.52 42.06
C PRO A 7 25.14 -38.34 40.72
N LEU A 8 24.56 -37.15 40.58
CA LEU A 8 23.91 -36.63 39.38
C LEU A 8 24.93 -36.46 38.24
N SER A 9 24.55 -36.90 37.03
CA SER A 9 25.18 -36.42 35.79
C SER A 9 24.13 -35.68 34.96
N ALA A 10 24.34 -34.37 34.85
CA ALA A 10 23.63 -33.46 33.97
C ALA A 10 24.21 -33.54 32.56
N ALA A 11 23.36 -33.52 31.52
CA ALA A 11 23.61 -33.06 30.14
C ALA A 11 22.48 -33.59 29.24
N ALA A 12 21.90 -32.89 28.29
CA ALA A 12 21.91 -31.49 27.90
C ALA A 12 20.66 -31.33 27.02
N VAL A 13 19.74 -30.43 27.39
CA VAL A 13 18.58 -30.10 26.52
C VAL A 13 19.08 -29.07 25.51
N VAL A 14 19.44 -29.52 24.31
CA VAL A 14 19.71 -28.59 23.19
C VAL A 14 18.35 -28.21 22.59
N ALA A 15 17.74 -27.16 23.14
CA ALA A 15 16.60 -26.50 22.52
C ALA A 15 17.11 -25.69 21.32
N LEU A 16 16.93 -26.22 20.12
CA LEU A 16 17.23 -25.52 18.87
C LEU A 16 16.12 -24.48 18.60
N ALA A 17 16.26 -23.29 19.17
CA ALA A 17 15.37 -22.16 18.87
C ALA A 17 15.73 -21.58 17.49
N VAL A 18 15.07 -22.07 16.44
CA VAL A 18 15.15 -21.46 15.11
C VAL A 18 14.41 -20.12 15.16
N LEU A 19 15.16 -19.02 15.24
CA LEU A 19 14.64 -17.67 15.09
C LEU A 19 14.33 -17.44 13.60
N LEU A 20 13.07 -17.63 13.20
CA LEU A 20 12.59 -17.10 11.92
C LEU A 20 12.52 -15.57 12.04
N ALA A 21 13.62 -14.90 11.69
CA ALA A 21 13.61 -13.47 11.40
C ALA A 21 12.83 -13.25 10.10
N GLY A 22 11.50 -13.18 10.20
CA GLY A 22 10.66 -12.78 9.08
C GLY A 22 10.94 -11.31 8.76
N CYS A 23 11.39 -11.03 7.53
CA CYS A 23 11.42 -9.67 7.00
C CYS A 23 9.99 -9.13 6.99
N THR A 24 9.63 -8.28 7.96
CA THR A 24 8.40 -7.48 7.87
C THR A 24 8.62 -6.47 6.76
N THR A 25 8.01 -6.69 5.60
CA THR A 25 7.85 -5.63 4.63
C THR A 25 6.90 -4.59 5.23
N THR A 26 7.37 -3.36 5.39
CA THR A 26 6.55 -2.29 5.97
C THR A 26 5.60 -1.80 4.87
N GLN A 27 4.34 -2.21 4.97
CA GLN A 27 3.26 -1.71 4.13
C GLN A 27 2.63 -0.48 4.79
N THR A 28 2.44 0.59 4.02
CA THR A 28 1.72 1.79 4.46
C THR A 28 0.24 1.65 4.13
N LYS A 29 -0.62 1.96 5.11
CA LYS A 29 -2.08 1.96 4.96
C LYS A 29 -2.59 3.34 4.52
N PRO A 30 -3.77 3.42 3.87
CA PRO A 30 -4.36 4.69 3.49
C PRO A 30 -4.77 5.50 4.72
N LEU A 31 -4.68 6.83 4.60
CA LEU A 31 -5.21 7.81 5.55
C LEU A 31 -6.71 8.00 5.35
N GLU A 32 -7.14 8.07 4.09
CA GLU A 32 -8.54 8.31 3.70
C GLU A 32 -8.92 7.43 2.50
N ASP A 33 -10.20 7.11 2.42
CA ASP A 33 -10.79 6.31 1.34
C ASP A 33 -12.22 6.80 1.11
N TYR A 34 -12.49 7.39 -0.06
CA TYR A 34 -13.78 8.01 -0.34
C TYR A 34 -14.16 8.00 -1.82
N ALA A 35 -15.46 8.06 -2.09
CA ALA A 35 -16.00 8.19 -3.43
C ALA A 35 -15.82 9.61 -3.97
N GLY A 36 -15.53 9.72 -5.26
CA GLY A 36 -15.26 10.98 -5.95
C GLY A 36 -13.79 11.25 -6.23
N GLU A 37 -13.53 12.36 -6.88
CA GLU A 37 -12.18 12.89 -7.15
C GLU A 37 -11.60 13.60 -5.92
N PRO A 38 -10.26 13.69 -5.81
CA PRO A 38 -9.62 14.42 -4.73
C PRO A 38 -9.98 15.91 -4.77
N LYS A 39 -10.20 16.50 -3.60
CA LYS A 39 -10.49 17.95 -3.50
C LYS A 39 -9.22 18.76 -3.74
N GLY A 40 -9.36 19.87 -4.46
CA GLY A 40 -8.27 20.84 -4.66
C GLY A 40 -7.24 20.43 -5.73
N VAL A 41 -7.51 19.35 -6.45
CA VAL A 41 -6.73 18.91 -7.61
C VAL A 41 -7.67 18.71 -8.78
N GLU A 42 -7.26 19.16 -9.96
CA GLU A 42 -8.01 18.93 -11.18
C GLU A 42 -7.58 17.61 -11.83
N ALA A 43 -8.56 16.83 -12.29
CA ALA A 43 -8.28 15.56 -12.95
C ALA A 43 -7.48 15.79 -14.24
N PRO A 44 -6.41 15.01 -14.49
CA PRO A 44 -5.60 15.19 -15.67
C PRO A 44 -6.39 14.76 -16.92
N PRO A 45 -6.09 15.31 -18.11
CA PRO A 45 -6.75 14.90 -19.35
C PRO A 45 -6.63 13.40 -19.65
N SER A 46 -5.56 12.76 -19.17
CA SER A 46 -5.35 11.31 -19.29
C SER A 46 -6.40 10.48 -18.55
N SER A 47 -7.08 11.06 -17.55
CA SER A 47 -8.16 10.40 -16.81
C SER A 47 -9.49 10.38 -17.56
N ALA A 48 -9.59 11.10 -18.69
CA ALA A 48 -10.79 11.10 -19.51
C ALA A 48 -11.19 9.67 -19.92
N GLY A 49 -12.48 9.36 -19.79
CA GLY A 49 -12.98 8.00 -20.01
C GLY A 49 -12.78 7.05 -18.82
N GLY A 50 -12.32 7.56 -17.67
CA GLY A 50 -12.19 6.80 -16.42
C GLY A 50 -10.90 6.00 -16.30
N ALA A 51 -9.82 6.47 -16.93
CA ALA A 51 -8.50 5.90 -16.68
C ALA A 51 -8.03 6.29 -15.27
N SER A 52 -7.38 5.36 -14.57
CA SER A 52 -6.77 5.60 -13.27
C SER A 52 -5.64 6.63 -13.34
N TRP A 53 -5.46 7.39 -12.27
CA TRP A 53 -4.44 8.43 -12.17
C TRP A 53 -4.08 8.70 -10.71
N ALA A 54 -3.04 9.49 -10.48
CA ALA A 54 -2.62 9.89 -9.14
C ALA A 54 -2.18 11.36 -9.14
N ALA A 55 -2.25 11.99 -7.97
CA ALA A 55 -1.78 13.36 -7.79
C ALA A 55 -1.29 13.62 -6.37
N TRP A 56 -0.38 14.59 -6.26
CA TRP A 56 0.07 15.13 -4.98
C TRP A 56 -1.05 15.94 -4.34
N LEU A 57 -1.10 15.87 -3.02
CA LEU A 57 -2.02 16.59 -2.14
C LEU A 57 -1.19 17.23 -1.02
N GLN A 58 -1.71 18.30 -0.43
CA GLN A 58 -1.05 18.98 0.71
C GLN A 58 0.43 19.28 0.41
N ASP A 59 0.71 19.88 -0.75
CA ASP A 59 2.07 20.26 -1.18
C ASP A 59 3.10 19.10 -1.18
N GLY A 60 2.63 17.86 -1.37
CA GLY A 60 3.47 16.66 -1.45
C GLY A 60 3.59 15.89 -0.14
N ASP A 61 2.96 16.34 0.95
CA ASP A 61 2.88 15.56 2.19
C ASP A 61 1.97 14.32 2.04
N GLN A 62 1.07 14.36 1.07
CA GLN A 62 0.16 13.28 0.75
C GLN A 62 0.05 13.10 -0.77
N PHE A 63 -0.48 11.95 -1.18
CA PHE A 63 -0.90 11.73 -2.55
C PHE A 63 -2.16 10.88 -2.60
N GLY A 64 -2.98 11.11 -3.61
CA GLY A 64 -4.18 10.33 -3.89
C GLY A 64 -3.96 9.42 -5.10
N ILE A 65 -4.42 8.17 -4.99
CA ILE A 65 -4.61 7.28 -6.14
C ILE A 65 -6.11 7.26 -6.44
N VAL A 66 -6.45 7.57 -7.68
CA VAL A 66 -7.84 7.60 -8.17
C VAL A 66 -8.06 6.43 -9.10
N LEU A 67 -8.98 5.56 -8.73
CA LEU A 67 -9.40 4.40 -9.51
C LEU A 67 -10.86 4.58 -9.90
N TYR A 68 -11.25 4.06 -11.06
CA TYR A 68 -12.64 4.12 -11.52
C TYR A 68 -13.28 2.74 -11.49
N GLY A 69 -14.52 2.70 -11.02
CA GLY A 69 -15.30 1.46 -10.91
C GLY A 69 -16.77 1.72 -10.69
N SER A 70 -17.50 0.64 -10.42
CA SER A 70 -18.90 0.72 -10.01
C SER A 70 -19.03 1.49 -8.70
N SER A 71 -19.99 2.42 -8.58
CA SER A 71 -20.14 3.19 -7.33
C SER A 71 -20.51 2.33 -6.12
N THR A 72 -21.19 1.19 -6.34
CA THR A 72 -21.48 0.22 -5.28
C THR A 72 -20.38 -0.80 -5.06
N CYS A 73 -19.42 -0.90 -5.99
CA CYS A 73 -18.27 -1.78 -5.91
C CYS A 73 -16.98 -1.04 -6.32
N PRO A 74 -16.58 0.03 -5.61
CA PRO A 74 -15.44 0.81 -6.04
C PRO A 74 -14.14 0.02 -5.83
N PRO A 75 -13.20 0.04 -6.80
CA PRO A 75 -11.85 -0.44 -6.59
C PRO A 75 -11.15 0.46 -5.57
N LYS A 76 -10.35 -0.14 -4.69
CA LYS A 76 -9.64 0.56 -3.61
C LYS A 76 -8.21 0.08 -3.51
N VAL A 77 -7.32 0.95 -3.06
CA VAL A 77 -5.94 0.56 -2.72
C VAL A 77 -5.89 0.21 -1.23
N GLN A 78 -5.54 -1.02 -0.89
CA GLN A 78 -5.48 -1.48 0.51
C GLN A 78 -4.20 -1.01 1.20
N SER A 79 -3.09 -1.05 0.48
CA SER A 79 -1.78 -0.70 1.01
C SER A 79 -0.83 -0.35 -0.11
N ILE A 80 0.26 0.33 0.26
CA ILE A 80 1.39 0.61 -0.61
C ILE A 80 2.69 0.14 0.03
N HIS A 81 3.68 -0.13 -0.81
CA HIS A 81 5.05 -0.41 -0.41
C HIS A 81 6.02 0.43 -1.25
N VAL A 82 7.08 0.93 -0.62
CA VAL A 82 8.11 1.71 -1.34
C VAL A 82 9.10 0.74 -1.96
N GLY A 83 9.16 0.74 -3.29
CA GLY A 83 10.14 0.01 -4.07
C GLY A 83 11.46 0.77 -4.20
N GLN A 84 12.28 0.34 -5.15
CA GLN A 84 13.50 1.06 -5.50
C GLN A 84 13.20 2.21 -6.47
N SER A 85 14.15 3.14 -6.63
CA SER A 85 14.10 4.15 -7.69
C SER A 85 12.81 4.98 -7.75
N ASN A 86 12.33 5.44 -6.58
CA ASN A 86 11.12 6.27 -6.44
C ASN A 86 9.85 5.57 -6.95
N GLN A 87 9.75 4.25 -6.73
CA GLN A 87 8.58 3.47 -7.10
C GLN A 87 7.72 3.16 -5.88
N ILE A 88 6.40 3.08 -6.11
CA ILE A 88 5.42 2.67 -5.12
C ILE A 88 4.65 1.49 -5.68
N GLU A 89 4.72 0.35 -5.03
CA GLU A 89 3.88 -0.81 -5.35
C GLU A 89 2.57 -0.70 -4.59
N ALA A 90 1.45 -0.63 -5.31
CA ALA A 90 0.13 -0.50 -4.74
C ALA A 90 -0.62 -1.84 -4.80
N THR A 91 -1.09 -2.29 -3.64
CA THR A 91 -1.91 -3.50 -3.51
C THR A 91 -3.37 -3.12 -3.49
N LEU A 92 -4.16 -3.65 -4.42
CA LEU A 92 -5.61 -3.44 -4.43
C LEU A 92 -6.28 -4.24 -3.31
N ALA A 93 -7.33 -3.66 -2.73
CA ALA A 93 -8.24 -4.40 -1.88
C ALA A 93 -8.96 -5.48 -2.70
N PRO A 94 -9.36 -6.61 -2.09
CA PRO A 94 -10.24 -7.56 -2.73
C PRO A 94 -11.49 -6.86 -3.26
N ALA A 95 -11.94 -7.25 -4.46
CA ALA A 95 -13.15 -6.69 -5.04
C ALA A 95 -14.31 -6.88 -4.05
N PRO A 96 -15.09 -5.83 -3.75
CA PRO A 96 -16.25 -5.96 -2.89
C PRO A 96 -17.23 -6.94 -3.56
N GLY A 97 -17.55 -8.03 -2.88
CA GLY A 97 -18.51 -9.02 -3.39
C GLY A 97 -19.93 -8.44 -3.44
N GLY A 98 -20.81 -9.06 -4.23
CA GLY A 98 -22.22 -8.69 -4.32
C GLY A 98 -22.61 -8.16 -5.70
N VAL A 99 -23.75 -7.45 -5.75
CA VAL A 99 -24.29 -6.88 -6.99
C VAL A 99 -23.72 -5.47 -7.21
N CYS A 100 -22.94 -5.33 -8.28
CA CYS A 100 -22.38 -4.05 -8.68
C CYS A 100 -23.34 -3.31 -9.63
N THR A 101 -23.47 -2.01 -9.46
CA THR A 101 -24.21 -1.11 -10.36
C THR A 101 -23.40 -0.81 -11.63
N LYS A 102 -24.07 -0.31 -12.67
CA LYS A 102 -23.44 -0.02 -13.98
C LYS A 102 -22.81 1.37 -14.11
N ASP A 103 -22.90 2.19 -13.07
CA ASP A 103 -22.33 3.53 -13.05
C ASP A 103 -20.83 3.49 -12.81
N TYR A 104 -20.06 4.12 -13.68
CA TYR A 104 -18.61 4.19 -13.56
C TYR A 104 -18.23 5.53 -12.93
N SER A 105 -17.63 5.51 -11.75
CA SER A 105 -17.32 6.72 -10.97
C SER A 105 -15.93 6.63 -10.34
N PRO A 106 -15.27 7.77 -10.11
CA PRO A 106 -13.99 7.81 -9.45
C PRO A 106 -14.12 7.47 -7.96
N HIS A 107 -13.09 6.82 -7.43
CA HIS A 107 -12.90 6.57 -6.02
C HIS A 107 -11.44 6.89 -5.67
N THR A 108 -11.24 7.68 -4.63
CA THR A 108 -9.93 8.18 -4.23
C THR A 108 -9.48 7.49 -2.94
N THR A 109 -8.26 6.97 -2.96
CA THR A 109 -7.57 6.48 -1.77
C THR A 109 -6.33 7.34 -1.52
N VAL A 110 -6.21 7.92 -0.31
CA VAL A 110 -5.16 8.88 0.05
C VAL A 110 -4.13 8.24 0.98
N PHE A 111 -2.85 8.52 0.75
CA PHE A 111 -1.74 8.07 1.57
C PHE A 111 -0.86 9.24 1.99
N ALA A 112 -0.25 9.13 3.18
CA ALA A 112 0.91 9.95 3.51
C ALA A 112 2.06 9.60 2.56
N THR A 113 2.84 10.59 2.16
CA THR A 113 4.06 10.37 1.38
C THR A 113 5.05 9.54 2.21
N PRO A 114 5.38 8.31 1.79
CA PRO A 114 6.24 7.43 2.56
C PRO A 114 7.67 7.94 2.62
N LYS A 115 8.39 7.59 3.68
CA LYS A 115 9.84 7.79 3.73
C LYS A 115 10.49 7.03 2.58
N GLY A 116 11.43 7.67 1.88
CA GLY A 116 12.14 7.09 0.73
C GLY A 116 11.52 7.43 -0.63
N VAL A 117 10.35 8.09 -0.65
CA VAL A 117 9.78 8.71 -1.85
C VAL A 117 10.19 10.18 -1.88
N THR A 118 10.69 10.65 -3.02
CA THR A 118 10.95 12.07 -3.25
C THR A 118 9.83 12.68 -4.10
N THR A 119 9.42 13.89 -3.73
CA THR A 119 8.36 14.62 -4.43
C THR A 119 8.89 15.44 -5.60
N THR A 120 10.20 15.64 -5.72
CA THR A 120 10.81 16.52 -6.74
C THR A 120 11.12 15.83 -8.07
N SER A 121 10.83 14.53 -8.18
CA SER A 121 10.96 13.77 -9.41
C SER A 121 9.77 12.84 -9.56
N ASP A 122 9.50 12.38 -10.77
CA ASP A 122 8.40 11.46 -11.05
C ASP A 122 8.47 10.21 -10.16
N VAL A 123 7.31 9.82 -9.65
CA VAL A 123 7.08 8.59 -8.89
C VAL A 123 6.29 7.64 -9.79
N THR A 124 6.78 6.41 -9.96
CA THR A 124 6.02 5.37 -10.65
C THR A 124 5.21 4.59 -9.64
N ILE A 125 3.89 4.58 -9.79
CA ILE A 125 2.98 3.78 -8.97
C ILE A 125 2.57 2.56 -9.77
N ILE A 126 3.00 1.39 -9.32
CA ILE A 126 2.71 0.10 -9.96
C ILE A 126 1.39 -0.43 -9.40
N LEU A 127 0.38 -0.56 -10.26
CA LEU A 127 -0.87 -1.26 -9.94
C LEU A 127 -0.96 -2.57 -10.71
N PRO A 128 -1.76 -3.54 -10.24
CA PRO A 128 -2.04 -4.76 -10.99
C PRO A 128 -2.66 -4.50 -12.38
N SER A 129 -3.33 -3.36 -12.56
CA SER A 129 -3.96 -2.94 -13.82
C SER A 129 -3.04 -2.17 -14.77
N GLY A 130 -1.82 -1.82 -14.34
CA GLY A 130 -0.87 -0.99 -15.09
C GLY A 130 -0.25 0.11 -14.23
N ASP A 131 0.77 0.78 -14.77
CA ASP A 131 1.52 1.77 -14.02
C ASP A 131 0.93 3.18 -14.16
N LEU A 132 1.05 3.98 -13.10
CA LEU A 132 0.72 5.41 -13.10
C LEU A 132 2.00 6.21 -12.87
N THR A 133 2.06 7.37 -13.50
CA THR A 133 3.07 8.39 -13.19
C THR A 133 2.44 9.43 -12.29
N LEU A 134 3.06 9.67 -11.14
CA LEU A 134 2.82 10.81 -10.28
C LEU A 134 3.94 11.82 -10.52
N PRO A 135 3.70 12.91 -11.28
CA PRO A 135 4.75 13.82 -11.71
C PRO A 135 5.45 14.51 -10.53
N GLY A 136 6.74 14.80 -10.66
CA GLY A 136 7.46 15.60 -9.67
C GLY A 136 6.84 16.99 -9.48
N LEU A 137 6.78 17.47 -8.23
CA LEU A 137 6.35 18.82 -7.91
C LEU A 137 7.32 19.85 -8.49
N PRO A 138 6.80 20.98 -9.02
CA PRO A 138 7.64 22.10 -9.39
C PRO A 138 8.35 22.65 -8.14
N GLY A 139 9.67 22.79 -8.21
CA GLY A 139 10.51 23.34 -7.14
C GLY A 139 10.55 24.86 -7.11
#